data_AF-A0A101TSA6-F1
#
_entry.id   AF-A0A101TSA6-F1
#
_cell.length_a   1.000
_cell.length_b   1.000
_cell.length_c   1.000
_cell.angle_alpha   90.00
_cell.angle_beta   90.00
_cell.angle_gamma   90.00
#
_symmetry.space_group_name_H-M   'P 1'
#
loop_
_entity.id
_entity.type
_entity.pdbx_description
1 polymer ?
#
loop_
_entity_poly.entity_id
_entity_poly.type
_entity_poly.pdbx_seq_one_letter_code
_entity_poly.pdbx_strand_id
1 'polypeptide(L)'
;MIGGYRVVSDPTNADGGKCVWAFAEKDGREYFLKRFLEPKRPREGSGSAAGRRIRLETCREYGVQDLSASWWDLEPSTAEREEADRDWLTAPVSPATRVLLRSVMARLTAADT
;
A
#
# COMPACT_ATOMS: atom_id res chain seq x y z
N MET A 1 -21.08 6.04 16.60
CA MET A 1 -21.75 5.49 15.38
C MET A 1 -21.26 6.27 14.17
N ILE A 2 -20.93 5.59 13.07
CA ILE A 2 -20.52 6.21 11.79
C ILE A 2 -21.36 5.58 10.69
N GLY A 3 -22.29 6.30 10.07
CA GLY A 3 -23.11 5.75 8.96
C GLY A 3 -23.88 4.46 9.29
N GLY A 4 -24.30 4.30 10.56
CA GLY A 4 -24.95 3.08 11.07
C GLY A 4 -23.99 2.00 11.58
N TYR A 5 -22.67 2.18 11.46
CA TYR A 5 -21.68 1.26 12.00
C TYR A 5 -21.30 1.65 13.44
N ARG A 6 -21.24 0.67 14.34
CA ARG A 6 -20.76 0.81 15.72
C ARG A 6 -19.30 0.37 15.79
N VAL A 7 -18.37 1.28 16.05
CA VAL A 7 -16.96 0.93 16.25
C VAL A 7 -16.82 0.11 17.53
N VAL A 8 -16.14 -1.05 17.44
CA VAL A 8 -15.97 -2.01 18.55
C VAL A 8 -14.50 -2.28 18.90
N SER A 9 -13.56 -1.70 18.17
CA SER A 9 -12.13 -1.71 18.54
C SER A 9 -11.57 -0.29 18.58
N ASP A 10 -10.45 -0.12 19.27
CA ASP A 10 -9.69 1.12 19.19
C ASP A 10 -9.17 1.34 17.76
N PRO A 11 -9.26 2.56 17.21
CA PRO A 11 -8.65 2.89 15.93
C PRO A 11 -7.13 2.75 15.99
N THR A 12 -6.55 2.09 14.99
CA THR A 12 -5.10 1.88 14.87
C THR A 12 -4.58 2.24 13.48
N ASN A 13 -3.29 2.58 13.42
CA ASN A 13 -2.54 2.76 12.18
C ASN A 13 -1.78 1.48 11.77
N ALA A 14 -1.71 0.46 12.63
CA ALA A 14 -0.93 -0.77 12.38
C ALA A 14 -1.24 -1.35 10.99
N ASP A 15 -0.19 -1.55 10.18
CA ASP A 15 -0.27 -2.04 8.79
C ASP A 15 -1.17 -1.23 7.84
N GLY A 16 -1.59 -0.03 8.26
CA GLY A 16 -2.54 0.81 7.55
C GLY A 16 -1.89 1.82 6.60
N GLY A 17 -0.57 2.03 6.68
CA GLY A 17 0.14 3.07 5.93
C GLY A 17 -0.48 4.45 6.19
N LYS A 18 -1.03 5.07 5.14
CA LYS A 18 -1.70 6.40 5.20
C LYS A 18 -3.16 6.34 5.65
N CYS A 19 -3.52 5.43 6.53
CA CYS A 19 -4.87 5.34 7.08
C CYS A 19 -4.86 4.94 8.56
N VAL A 20 -5.98 5.20 9.22
CA VAL A 20 -6.35 4.55 10.47
C VAL A 20 -7.55 3.65 10.22
N TRP A 21 -7.63 2.54 10.92
CA TRP A 21 -8.73 1.59 10.80
C TRP A 21 -9.18 1.05 12.16
N ALA A 22 -10.42 0.58 12.22
CA ALA A 22 -11.00 -0.06 13.40
C ALA A 22 -12.04 -1.11 12.96
N PHE A 23 -12.30 -2.12 13.79
CA PHE A 23 -13.44 -3.00 13.63
C PHE A 23 -14.74 -2.30 14.04
N ALA A 24 -15.81 -2.62 13.34
CA ALA A 24 -17.14 -2.11 13.59
C ALA A 24 -18.21 -3.15 13.30
N GLU A 25 -19.34 -3.04 13.97
CA GLU A 25 -20.50 -3.88 13.74
C GLU A 25 -21.63 -3.09 13.09
N LYS A 26 -22.38 -3.76 12.21
CA LYS A 26 -23.64 -3.27 11.67
C LYS A 26 -24.54 -4.45 11.34
N ASP A 27 -25.79 -4.40 11.80
CA ASP A 27 -26.81 -5.44 11.55
C ASP A 27 -26.32 -6.85 11.93
N GLY A 28 -25.60 -6.95 13.06
CA GLY A 28 -25.04 -8.20 13.58
C GLY A 28 -23.85 -8.76 12.80
N ARG A 29 -23.29 -8.01 11.84
CA ARG A 29 -22.12 -8.39 11.05
C ARG A 29 -20.93 -7.47 11.36
N GLU A 30 -19.75 -8.06 11.39
CA GLU A 30 -18.49 -7.33 11.56
C GLU A 30 -18.00 -6.76 10.22
N TYR A 31 -17.42 -5.57 10.29
CA TYR A 31 -16.80 -4.81 9.23
C TYR A 31 -15.52 -4.16 9.76
N PHE A 32 -14.63 -3.72 8.87
CA PHE A 32 -13.60 -2.77 9.23
C PHE A 32 -13.90 -1.41 8.60
N LEU A 33 -13.75 -0.34 9.39
CA LEU A 33 -13.84 1.03 8.91
C LEU A 33 -12.44 1.55 8.63
N LYS A 34 -12.23 2.07 7.43
CA LYS A 34 -10.96 2.68 7.00
C LYS A 34 -11.12 4.18 6.83
N ARG A 35 -10.33 4.96 7.56
CA ARG A 35 -10.21 6.42 7.42
C ARG A 35 -8.85 6.75 6.83
N PHE A 36 -8.84 7.36 5.66
CA PHE A 36 -7.62 7.91 5.07
C PHE A 36 -7.14 9.12 5.90
N LEU A 37 -5.83 9.22 6.11
CA LEU A 37 -5.19 10.35 6.80
C LEU A 37 -5.06 11.58 5.90
N GLU A 38 -5.03 11.36 4.59
CA GLU A 38 -4.96 12.40 3.56
C GLU A 38 -6.19 12.31 2.65
N PRO A 39 -6.66 13.43 2.06
CA PRO A 39 -7.73 13.41 1.07
C PRO A 39 -7.35 12.54 -0.12
N LYS A 40 -8.28 11.66 -0.52
CA LYS A 40 -8.07 10.76 -1.66
C LYS A 40 -8.95 11.19 -2.82
N ARG A 41 -8.31 11.55 -3.93
CA ARG A 41 -9.01 11.83 -5.18
C ARG A 41 -9.74 10.57 -5.65
N PRO A 42 -11.07 10.62 -5.85
CA PRO A 42 -11.81 9.46 -6.33
C PRO A 42 -11.46 9.22 -7.80
N ARG A 43 -11.35 7.94 -8.19
CA ARG A 43 -11.25 7.56 -9.60
C ARG A 43 -12.58 7.79 -10.30
N GLU A 44 -12.53 8.05 -11.59
CA GLU A 44 -13.73 8.05 -12.42
C GLU A 44 -14.45 6.69 -12.33
N GLY A 45 -15.78 6.72 -12.33
CA GLY A 45 -16.60 5.51 -12.13
C GLY A 45 -16.64 4.94 -10.70
N SER A 46 -15.80 5.40 -9.77
CA SER A 46 -15.77 4.85 -8.40
C SER A 46 -16.85 5.45 -7.48
N GLY A 47 -17.55 4.59 -6.73
CA GLY A 47 -18.53 5.02 -5.72
C GLY A 47 -19.76 5.75 -6.27
N SER A 48 -20.61 6.26 -5.35
CA SER A 48 -21.80 7.03 -5.71
C SER A 48 -21.46 8.45 -6.16
N ALA A 49 -22.32 9.07 -6.98
CA ALA A 49 -22.13 10.45 -7.45
C ALA A 49 -21.98 11.45 -6.28
N ALA A 50 -22.79 11.31 -5.23
CA ALA A 50 -22.69 12.12 -4.02
C ALA A 50 -21.34 11.90 -3.30
N GLY A 51 -20.93 10.65 -3.13
CA GLY A 51 -19.65 10.33 -2.50
C GLY A 51 -18.44 10.81 -3.30
N ARG A 52 -18.53 10.84 -4.63
CA ARG A 52 -17.49 11.44 -5.48
C ARG A 52 -17.42 12.95 -5.30
N ARG A 53 -18.57 13.63 -5.30
CA ARG A 53 -18.64 15.10 -5.11
C ARG A 53 -17.95 15.51 -3.82
N ILE A 54 -18.31 14.88 -2.70
CA ILE A 54 -17.74 15.18 -1.38
C ILE A 54 -16.21 14.99 -1.38
N ARG A 55 -15.71 13.87 -1.93
CA ARG A 55 -14.26 13.63 -1.97
C ARG A 55 -13.51 14.60 -2.87
N LEU A 56 -14.10 15.01 -4.00
CA LEU A 56 -13.51 16.01 -4.89
C LEU A 56 -13.47 17.39 -4.24
N GLU A 57 -14.51 17.76 -3.48
CA GLU A 57 -14.54 18.99 -2.69
C GLU A 57 -13.44 19.00 -1.63
N THR A 58 -13.29 17.92 -0.86
CA THR A 58 -12.17 17.77 0.08
C THR A 58 -10.82 17.86 -0.64
N CYS A 59 -10.67 17.27 -1.84
CA CYS A 59 -9.42 17.41 -2.60
C CYS A 59 -9.14 18.86 -2.99
N ARG A 60 -10.17 19.65 -3.33
CA ARG A 60 -10.01 21.07 -3.67
C ARG A 60 -9.61 21.89 -2.45
N GLU A 61 -10.26 21.66 -1.31
CA GLU A 61 -9.97 22.34 -0.04
C GLU A 61 -8.50 22.17 0.37
N TYR A 62 -7.95 20.96 0.20
CA TYR A 62 -6.58 20.63 0.59
C TYR A 62 -5.57 20.72 -0.57
N GLY A 63 -5.95 21.26 -1.73
CA GLY A 63 -5.04 21.46 -2.87
C GLY A 63 -4.48 20.18 -3.49
N VAL A 64 -5.20 19.04 -3.39
CA VAL A 64 -4.74 17.75 -3.93
C VAL A 64 -4.82 17.74 -5.46
N GLN A 65 -3.65 17.62 -6.09
CA GLN A 65 -3.50 17.56 -7.55
C GLN A 65 -3.52 16.12 -8.06
N ASP A 66 -4.00 15.96 -9.30
CA ASP A 66 -3.92 14.68 -10.01
C ASP A 66 -2.67 14.67 -10.87
N LEU A 67 -1.61 14.04 -10.36
CA LEU A 67 -0.34 13.90 -11.06
C LEU A 67 -0.24 12.54 -11.76
N SER A 68 -1.32 11.75 -11.78
CA SER A 68 -1.26 10.39 -12.31
C SER A 68 -1.00 10.36 -13.81
N ALA A 69 -1.49 11.34 -14.57
CA ALA A 69 -1.15 11.50 -15.99
C ALA A 69 0.31 11.91 -16.18
N SER A 70 0.77 12.94 -15.44
CA SER A 70 2.15 13.45 -15.58
C SER A 70 3.21 12.46 -15.12
N TRP A 71 2.87 11.51 -14.24
CA TRP A 71 3.78 10.45 -13.79
C TRP A 71 4.15 9.45 -14.90
N TRP A 72 3.27 9.22 -15.87
CA TRP A 72 3.54 8.29 -16.99
C TRP A 72 4.17 8.98 -18.20
N ASP A 73 3.93 10.28 -18.34
CA ASP A 73 4.48 11.11 -19.43
C ASP A 73 5.89 11.64 -19.15
N LEU A 74 6.42 11.41 -17.94
CA LEU A 74 7.80 11.75 -17.60
C LEU A 74 8.74 10.76 -18.30
N GLU A 75 9.52 11.27 -19.24
CA GLU A 75 10.63 10.52 -19.82
C GLU A 75 11.58 10.10 -18.69
N PRO A 76 11.84 8.80 -18.51
CA PRO A 76 12.74 8.34 -17.45
C PRO A 76 14.12 8.93 -17.70
N SER A 77 14.77 9.37 -16.63
CA SER A 77 16.12 9.90 -16.70
C SER A 77 17.09 8.83 -17.21
N THR A 78 18.25 9.25 -17.72
CA THR A 78 19.30 8.32 -18.18
C THR A 78 19.68 7.30 -17.11
N ALA A 79 19.71 7.71 -15.83
CA ALA A 79 20.02 6.84 -14.71
C ALA A 79 18.93 5.79 -14.45
N GLU A 80 17.65 6.17 -14.55
CA GLU A 80 16.52 5.23 -14.40
C GLU A 80 16.45 4.23 -15.56
N ARG A 81 16.83 4.64 -16.77
CA ARG A 81 16.95 3.74 -17.93
C ARG A 81 18.07 2.72 -17.72
N GLU A 82 19.24 3.17 -17.28
CA GLU A 82 20.37 2.27 -16.94
C GLU A 82 20.05 1.32 -15.78
N GLU A 83 19.22 1.73 -14.82
CA GLU A 83 18.74 0.86 -13.73
C GLU A 83 17.67 -0.13 -14.20
N ALA A 84 16.74 0.27 -15.08
CA ALA A 84 15.73 -0.62 -15.65
C ALA A 84 16.36 -1.70 -16.55
N ASP A 85 17.41 -1.34 -17.29
CA ASP A 85 18.19 -2.28 -18.11
C ASP A 85 19.14 -3.15 -17.28
N ARG A 86 19.28 -2.87 -15.97
CA ARG A 86 20.06 -3.71 -15.06
C ARG A 86 19.31 -5.01 -14.83
N ASP A 87 19.96 -6.10 -15.23
CA ASP A 87 19.47 -7.44 -14.95
C ASP A 87 19.59 -7.77 -13.45
N TRP A 88 18.52 -7.45 -12.71
CA TRP A 88 18.39 -7.74 -11.29
C TRP A 88 18.27 -9.24 -10.98
N LEU A 89 18.00 -10.08 -12.00
CA LEU A 89 17.96 -11.54 -11.86
C LEU A 89 19.35 -12.17 -11.95
N THR A 90 20.35 -11.49 -12.56
CA THR A 90 21.73 -11.96 -12.62
C THR A 90 22.68 -11.25 -11.66
N ALA A 91 22.17 -10.32 -10.84
CA ALA A 91 22.95 -9.68 -9.79
C ALA A 91 23.72 -10.76 -8.98
N PRO A 92 25.06 -10.74 -8.98
CA PRO A 92 25.83 -11.86 -8.43
C PRO A 92 25.59 -11.94 -6.93
N VAL A 93 24.96 -13.03 -6.51
CA VAL A 93 24.81 -13.36 -5.08
C VAL A 93 26.20 -13.34 -4.45
N SER A 94 26.40 -12.49 -3.44
CA SER A 94 27.71 -12.29 -2.84
C SER A 94 28.30 -13.63 -2.35
N PRO A 95 29.64 -13.81 -2.40
CA PRO A 95 30.28 -15.01 -1.87
C PRO A 95 29.88 -15.30 -0.41
N ALA A 96 29.70 -14.25 0.41
CA ALA A 96 29.26 -14.37 1.79
C ALA A 96 27.84 -14.95 1.92
N THR A 97 26.90 -14.46 1.09
CA THR A 97 25.53 -14.98 1.04
C THR A 97 25.51 -16.44 0.58
N ARG A 98 26.36 -16.83 -0.38
CA ARG A 98 26.49 -18.23 -0.82
C ARG A 98 27.02 -19.13 0.29
N VAL A 99 27.99 -18.67 1.07
CA VAL A 99 28.54 -19.43 2.22
C VAL A 99 27.49 -19.59 3.32
N LEU A 100 26.76 -18.52 3.65
CA LEU A 100 25.67 -18.56 4.63
C LEU A 100 24.57 -19.53 4.23
N LEU A 101 24.09 -19.47 2.97
CA LEU A 101 23.08 -20.39 2.47
C LEU A 101 23.55 -21.85 2.57
N ARG A 102 24.78 -22.14 2.15
CA ARG A 102 25.35 -23.50 2.28
C ARG A 102 25.43 -23.95 3.74
N SER A 103 25.83 -23.07 4.65
CA SER A 103 25.90 -23.40 6.08
C SER A 103 24.53 -23.65 6.69
N VAL A 104 23.49 -22.93 6.25
CA VAL A 104 22.11 -23.16 6.69
C VAL A 104 21.61 -24.49 6.15
N MET A 105 21.77 -24.76 4.85
CA MET A 105 21.33 -26.01 4.24
C MET A 105 22.03 -27.23 4.85
N ALA A 106 23.33 -27.15 5.14
CA ALA A 106 24.08 -28.23 5.78
C ALA A 106 23.55 -28.55 7.20
N ARG A 107 23.17 -27.52 7.98
CA ARG A 107 22.60 -27.71 9.32
C ARG A 107 21.20 -28.31 9.26
N LEU A 108 20.39 -27.90 8.27
CA LEU A 108 19.06 -28.48 8.07
C LEU A 108 19.16 -29.95 7.68
N THR A 109 20.05 -30.31 6.76
CA THR A 109 20.26 -31.73 6.37
C THR A 109 20.86 -32.58 7.48
N ALA A 110 21.65 -32.00 8.38
CA ALA A 110 22.23 -32.72 9.52
C ALA A 110 21.25 -32.86 10.71
N ALA A 111 20.17 -32.06 10.74
CA ALA A 111 19.12 -32.16 11.76
C ALA A 111 18.06 -33.22 11.44
N ASP A 112 18.08 -33.80 10.23
CA ASP A 112 17.17 -34.85 9.75
C ASP A 112 17.76 -36.27 9.86
N THR A 113 18.84 -36.48 10.63
CA THR A 113 19.46 -37.80 10.91
C THR A 113 19.51 -38.06 12.42
#